data_AF-A0A7C2SFD0-F1
#
_entry.id   AF-A0A7C2SFD0-F1
#
_cell.length_a   1.000
_cell.length_b   1.000
_cell.length_c   1.000
_cell.angle_alpha   90.00
_cell.angle_beta   90.00
_cell.angle_gamma   90.00
#
_symmetry.space_group_name_H-M   'P 1'
#
loop_
_entity.id
_entity.type
_entity.pdbx_description
1 polymer ?
#
loop_
_entity_poly.entity_id
_entity_poly.type
_entity_poly.pdbx_seq_one_letter_code
_entity_poly.pdbx_strand_id
1 'polypeptide(L)'
;MSKRMLSEAEGYDLLGKYNIPVPEHRIAESKEDAIKAVNEIGFPVVMKIVSPEIIHKSDVGGVVTEVRSEREAIESFEEIISRVKTRHPEAEIKGVIVEKQMPSGLELIIGGKSDSSFGKVITFGLGGKLVELLKDIALRVIPIDTDEIGKMIREIKAYSLIKGYRDEPPKDEEGLAKIIESISRLFYENSNLIEFDINPLILYEKGACAVDTRFIVSDQPEDRDREKTPRKFSGEMTLYPESIAVVGASSNPNKVGYAVLRNLLSFPGKVYPVNPNRKEILGLPVYPSLASIPDKVALLVVAVPAEIVPDIVDQAGKKDIKLAVVISAGFRETGEKGKILEDKMIEIAQRYNLRIIGPNCLGIMLPHKRINATFDPISPKPGHIAFISQSGAIITTVVDWSIPEEVGFSAVISVGNQADLGFVDYLEFTEKDKETKAI
;
A
#
# COMPACT_ATOMS: atom_id res chain seq x y z
N MET A 1 7.24 15.01 -4.61
CA MET A 1 5.92 15.10 -5.26
C MET A 1 5.11 16.11 -4.48
N SER A 2 4.57 17.14 -5.14
CA SER A 2 3.64 18.06 -4.50
C SER A 2 2.26 17.39 -4.45
N LYS A 3 1.62 17.49 -3.28
CA LYS A 3 0.26 16.99 -3.01
C LYS A 3 -0.60 18.20 -2.71
N ARG A 4 -1.79 18.25 -3.31
CA ARG A 4 -2.78 19.31 -3.11
C ARG A 4 -4.07 18.70 -2.59
N MET A 5 -4.62 19.27 -1.53
CA MET A 5 -5.98 18.96 -1.09
C MET A 5 -6.97 19.77 -1.92
N LEU A 6 -8.01 19.12 -2.45
CA LEU A 6 -9.13 19.80 -3.09
C LEU A 6 -10.00 20.47 -2.02
N SER A 7 -10.58 21.62 -2.36
CA SER A 7 -11.65 22.22 -1.55
C SER A 7 -12.89 21.31 -1.54
N GLU A 8 -13.75 21.49 -0.54
CA GLU A 8 -14.99 20.70 -0.42
C GLU A 8 -15.90 20.86 -1.64
N ALA A 9 -16.00 22.07 -2.20
CA ALA A 9 -16.73 22.32 -3.45
C ALA A 9 -16.11 21.60 -4.66
N GLU A 10 -14.78 21.65 -4.83
CA GLU A 10 -14.09 20.86 -5.88
C GLU A 10 -14.34 19.35 -5.68
N GLY A 11 -14.40 18.88 -4.44
CA GLY A 11 -14.73 17.49 -4.08
C GLY A 11 -16.16 17.13 -4.48
N TYR A 12 -17.14 18.00 -4.16
CA TYR A 12 -18.53 17.82 -4.55
C TYR A 12 -18.72 17.83 -6.08
N ASP A 13 -18.05 18.73 -6.79
CA ASP A 13 -18.05 18.75 -8.27
C ASP A 13 -17.50 17.44 -8.85
N LEU A 14 -16.45 16.89 -8.23
CA LEU A 14 -15.86 15.62 -8.65
C LEU A 14 -16.82 14.45 -8.40
N LEU A 15 -17.46 14.40 -7.23
CA LEU A 15 -18.49 13.40 -6.91
C LEU A 15 -19.71 13.48 -7.84
N GLY A 16 -20.18 14.70 -8.13
CA GLY A 16 -21.33 14.94 -9.01
C GLY A 16 -21.13 14.39 -10.42
N LYS A 17 -19.90 14.46 -10.97
CA LYS A 17 -19.55 13.85 -12.28
C LYS A 17 -19.73 12.33 -12.32
N TYR A 18 -19.69 11.68 -11.16
CA TYR A 18 -19.89 10.23 -11.01
C TYR A 18 -21.27 9.88 -10.45
N ASN A 19 -22.21 10.83 -10.44
CA ASN A 19 -23.57 10.68 -9.92
C ASN A 19 -23.62 10.28 -8.43
N ILE A 20 -22.63 10.69 -7.64
CA ILE A 20 -22.64 10.50 -6.19
C ILE A 20 -23.36 11.71 -5.57
N PRO A 21 -24.48 11.51 -4.84
CA PRO A 21 -25.25 12.64 -4.32
C PRO A 21 -24.49 13.42 -3.25
N VAL A 22 -24.57 14.74 -3.34
CA VAL A 22 -23.99 15.72 -2.41
C VAL A 22 -25.06 16.75 -2.04
N PRO A 23 -24.92 17.47 -0.92
CA PRO A 23 -25.82 18.56 -0.58
C PRO A 23 -25.85 19.62 -1.67
N GLU A 24 -27.02 20.23 -1.86
CA GLU A 24 -27.09 21.47 -2.62
C GLU A 24 -26.26 22.54 -1.90
N HIS A 25 -25.35 23.20 -2.63
CA HIS A 25 -24.37 24.09 -2.02
C HIS A 25 -23.99 25.27 -2.90
N ARG A 26 -23.45 26.32 -2.25
CA ARG A 26 -22.90 27.54 -2.86
C ARG A 26 -21.70 28.03 -2.05
N ILE A 27 -20.72 28.64 -2.72
CA ILE A 27 -19.63 29.35 -2.03
C ILE A 27 -20.06 30.80 -1.86
N ALA A 28 -19.98 31.30 -0.62
CA ALA A 28 -20.16 32.70 -0.28
C ALA A 28 -18.79 33.33 0.02
N GLU A 29 -18.42 34.35 -0.75
CA GLU A 29 -17.20 35.15 -0.51
C GLU A 29 -17.48 36.39 0.34
N SER A 30 -18.75 36.76 0.48
CA SER A 30 -19.24 37.91 1.22
C SER A 30 -20.52 37.59 2.00
N LYS A 31 -20.93 38.50 2.89
CA LYS A 31 -22.19 38.38 3.63
C LYS A 31 -23.39 38.44 2.68
N GLU A 32 -23.30 39.29 1.66
CA GLU A 32 -24.30 39.44 0.62
C GLU A 32 -24.47 38.16 -0.19
N ASP A 33 -23.37 37.44 -0.46
CA ASP A 33 -23.42 36.14 -1.13
C ASP A 33 -23.96 35.04 -0.22
N ALA A 34 -23.68 35.10 1.09
CA ALA A 34 -24.29 34.17 2.05
C ALA A 34 -25.82 34.31 2.09
N ILE A 35 -26.35 35.54 2.05
CA ILE A 35 -27.80 35.80 1.97
C ILE A 35 -28.39 35.20 0.69
N LYS A 36 -27.76 35.43 -0.46
CA LYS A 36 -28.22 34.85 -1.73
C LYS A 36 -28.23 33.32 -1.67
N ALA A 37 -27.15 32.73 -1.14
CA ALA A 37 -27.01 31.28 -1.04
C ALA A 37 -28.11 30.66 -0.17
N VAL A 38 -28.39 31.20 1.02
CA VAL A 38 -29.44 30.64 1.89
C VAL A 38 -30.84 30.79 1.31
N ASN A 39 -31.09 31.85 0.53
CA ASN A 39 -32.36 32.06 -0.14
C ASN A 39 -32.57 31.12 -1.34
N GLU A 40 -31.50 30.75 -2.05
CA GLU A 40 -31.56 29.75 -3.12
C GLU A 40 -31.75 28.33 -2.56
N ILE A 41 -30.98 27.96 -1.54
CA ILE A 41 -30.93 26.58 -1.01
C ILE A 41 -32.13 26.28 -0.09
N GLY A 42 -32.54 27.27 0.70
CA GLY A 42 -33.56 27.12 1.75
C GLY A 42 -33.02 26.58 3.07
N PHE A 43 -33.72 26.89 4.15
CA PHE A 43 -33.34 26.54 5.52
C PHE A 43 -33.81 25.13 5.96
N PRO A 44 -33.14 24.49 6.95
CA PRO A 44 -31.88 24.92 7.57
C PRO A 44 -30.66 24.63 6.68
N VAL A 45 -29.60 25.44 6.84
CA VAL A 45 -28.32 25.26 6.15
C VAL A 45 -27.18 25.00 7.14
N VAL A 46 -26.10 24.44 6.62
CA VAL A 46 -24.80 24.34 7.28
C VAL A 46 -23.83 25.29 6.57
N MET A 47 -23.00 25.98 7.36
CA MET A 47 -21.99 26.90 6.88
C MET A 47 -20.62 26.42 7.33
N LYS A 48 -19.70 26.19 6.39
CA LYS A 48 -18.34 25.69 6.68
C LYS A 48 -17.27 26.56 6.02
N ILE A 49 -16.15 26.77 6.69
CA ILE A 49 -15.01 27.47 6.13
C ILE A 49 -14.42 26.72 4.91
N VAL A 50 -14.04 27.48 3.87
CA VAL A 50 -13.27 26.97 2.73
C VAL A 50 -11.87 27.57 2.79
N SER A 51 -10.90 26.75 3.19
CA SER A 51 -9.48 27.11 3.25
C SER A 51 -8.61 25.88 2.99
N PRO A 52 -7.59 25.95 2.11
CA PRO A 52 -6.65 24.85 1.86
C PRO A 52 -5.86 24.40 3.10
N GLU A 53 -5.60 25.32 4.03
CA GLU A 53 -4.78 25.08 5.22
C GLU A 53 -5.58 24.47 6.39
N ILE A 54 -6.91 24.54 6.36
CA ILE A 54 -7.79 24.13 7.46
C ILE A 54 -8.46 22.80 7.13
N ILE A 55 -7.83 21.72 7.60
CA ILE A 55 -8.33 20.35 7.40
C ILE A 55 -9.45 20.04 8.40
N HIS A 56 -9.23 20.28 9.70
CA HIS A 56 -10.21 20.02 10.76
C HIS A 56 -11.04 21.28 11.07
N LYS A 57 -12.05 21.54 10.23
CA LYS A 57 -12.87 22.76 10.28
C LYS A 57 -13.60 22.95 11.61
N SER A 58 -14.11 21.85 12.18
CA SER A 58 -14.84 21.88 13.45
C SER A 58 -13.97 22.34 14.62
N ASP A 59 -12.69 21.93 14.65
CA ASP A 59 -11.76 22.23 15.75
C ASP A 59 -11.42 23.72 15.83
N VAL A 60 -11.40 24.39 14.67
CA VAL A 60 -11.19 25.83 14.57
C VAL A 60 -12.49 26.63 14.69
N GLY A 61 -13.62 25.96 14.96
CA GLY A 61 -14.95 26.58 15.02
C GLY A 61 -15.43 27.12 13.67
N GLY A 62 -14.91 26.57 12.58
CA GLY A 62 -15.23 26.94 11.20
C GLY A 62 -16.42 26.20 10.61
N VAL A 63 -17.27 25.58 11.45
CA VAL A 63 -18.52 24.92 11.06
C VAL A 63 -19.64 25.43 11.96
N VAL A 64 -20.73 25.89 11.36
CA VAL A 64 -21.98 26.26 12.03
C VAL A 64 -23.12 25.49 11.36
N THR A 65 -23.92 24.80 12.17
CA THR A 65 -25.08 24.01 11.73
C THR A 65 -26.36 24.69 12.21
N GLU A 66 -27.52 24.24 11.75
CA GLU A 66 -28.83 24.72 12.20
C GLU A 66 -29.07 26.22 11.95
N VAL A 67 -28.48 26.77 10.89
CA VAL A 67 -28.75 28.16 10.47
C VAL A 67 -30.13 28.20 9.84
N ARG A 68 -31.06 28.94 10.45
CA ARG A 68 -32.50 28.92 10.13
C ARG A 68 -33.06 30.26 9.65
N SER A 69 -32.24 31.30 9.57
CA SER A 69 -32.65 32.61 9.06
C SER A 69 -31.50 33.34 8.36
N GLU A 70 -31.84 34.34 7.53
CA GLU A 70 -30.83 35.22 6.89
C GLU A 70 -29.96 35.93 7.93
N ARG A 71 -30.58 36.39 9.03
CA ARG A 71 -29.85 37.04 10.13
C ARG A 71 -28.81 36.10 10.74
N GLU A 72 -29.20 34.86 11.03
CA GLU A 72 -28.29 33.84 11.55
C GLU A 72 -27.18 33.51 10.53
N ALA A 73 -27.48 33.52 9.22
CA ALA A 73 -26.48 33.26 8.19
C ALA A 73 -25.40 34.36 8.14
N ILE A 74 -25.81 35.63 8.25
CA ILE A 74 -24.88 36.77 8.32
C ILE A 74 -23.99 36.67 9.57
N GLU A 75 -24.62 36.44 10.73
CA GLU A 75 -23.92 36.30 12.02
C GLU A 75 -22.92 35.13 11.98
N SER A 76 -23.35 33.98 11.43
CA SER A 76 -22.51 32.78 11.29
C SER A 76 -21.34 33.01 10.32
N PHE A 77 -21.56 33.71 9.20
CA PHE A 77 -20.49 34.05 8.27
C PHE A 77 -19.41 34.88 8.96
N GLU A 78 -19.79 35.96 9.63
CA GLU A 78 -18.86 36.82 10.37
C GLU A 78 -18.11 36.06 11.45
N GLU A 79 -18.83 35.24 12.21
CA GLU A 79 -18.28 34.47 13.30
C GLU A 79 -17.26 33.43 12.83
N ILE A 80 -17.57 32.67 11.77
CA ILE A 80 -16.66 31.70 11.17
C ILE A 80 -15.35 32.38 10.73
N ILE A 81 -15.47 33.47 9.95
CA ILE A 81 -14.30 34.21 9.44
C ILE A 81 -13.47 34.78 10.59
N SER A 82 -14.10 35.33 11.63
CA SER A 82 -13.42 35.91 12.78
C SER A 82 -12.67 34.86 13.61
N ARG A 83 -13.31 33.72 13.92
CA ARG A 83 -12.72 32.62 14.67
C ARG A 83 -11.51 32.04 13.94
N VAL A 84 -11.64 31.82 12.64
CA VAL A 84 -10.57 31.26 11.81
C VAL A 84 -9.39 32.21 11.72
N LYS A 85 -9.59 33.51 11.41
CA LYS A 85 -8.50 34.49 11.36
C LYS A 85 -7.76 34.66 12.69
N THR A 86 -8.45 34.43 13.79
CA THR A 86 -7.88 34.54 15.14
C THR A 86 -7.00 33.33 15.47
N ARG A 87 -7.44 32.12 15.08
CA ARG A 87 -6.71 30.86 15.36
C ARG A 87 -5.61 30.58 14.33
N HIS A 88 -5.81 30.99 13.09
CA HIS A 88 -4.94 30.76 11.93
C HIS A 88 -4.82 32.04 11.09
N PRO A 89 -4.08 33.06 11.55
CA PRO A 89 -3.95 34.34 10.84
C PRO A 89 -3.26 34.21 9.47
N GLU A 90 -2.49 33.14 9.27
CA GLU A 90 -1.80 32.83 8.01
C GLU A 90 -2.65 32.06 6.98
N ALA A 91 -3.82 31.55 7.37
CA ALA A 91 -4.64 30.72 6.49
C ALA A 91 -5.29 31.54 5.36
N GLU A 92 -5.25 31.02 4.14
CA GLU A 92 -5.97 31.61 3.01
C GLU A 92 -7.45 31.22 3.11
N ILE A 93 -8.32 32.20 3.33
CA ILE A 93 -9.76 31.98 3.37
C ILE A 93 -10.34 32.32 2.00
N LYS A 94 -10.85 31.29 1.31
CA LYS A 94 -11.50 31.43 0.01
C LYS A 94 -12.98 31.77 0.11
N GLY A 95 -13.57 31.59 1.29
CA GLY A 95 -14.98 31.87 1.55
C GLY A 95 -15.59 30.90 2.55
N VAL A 96 -16.92 30.84 2.57
CA VAL A 96 -17.72 29.91 3.37
C VAL A 96 -18.63 29.14 2.42
N ILE A 97 -18.59 27.82 2.45
CA ILE A 97 -19.56 26.99 1.73
C ILE A 97 -20.84 26.96 2.56
N VAL A 98 -21.94 27.35 1.90
CA VAL A 98 -23.31 27.26 2.41
C VAL A 98 -23.94 26.06 1.75
N GLU A 99 -24.38 25.09 2.53
CA GLU A 99 -24.93 23.85 2.01
C GLU A 99 -26.22 23.48 2.73
N LYS A 100 -27.10 22.76 2.03
CA LYS A 100 -28.35 22.26 2.62
C LYS A 100 -28.04 21.32 3.78
N GLN A 101 -28.68 21.57 4.93
CA GLN A 101 -28.54 20.62 6.03
C GLN A 101 -29.32 19.35 5.73
N MET A 102 -28.59 18.24 5.64
CA MET A 102 -29.19 16.94 5.37
C MET A 102 -29.84 16.35 6.64
N PRO A 103 -30.97 15.62 6.51
CA PRO A 103 -31.59 14.97 7.65
C PRO A 103 -30.67 13.89 8.23
N SER A 104 -30.88 13.56 9.50
CA SER A 104 -30.17 12.47 10.16
C SER A 104 -30.44 11.13 9.48
N GLY A 105 -29.42 10.27 9.44
CA GLY A 105 -29.48 8.93 8.88
C GLY A 105 -28.33 8.08 9.43
N LEU A 106 -28.07 6.93 8.81
CA LEU A 106 -26.94 6.09 9.19
C LEU A 106 -25.66 6.69 8.60
N GLU A 107 -24.75 7.15 9.44
CA GLU A 107 -23.45 7.67 9.02
C GLU A 107 -22.50 6.52 8.68
N LEU A 108 -21.99 6.52 7.46
CA LEU A 108 -21.03 5.57 6.90
C LEU A 108 -19.77 6.32 6.46
N ILE A 109 -18.67 5.59 6.31
CA ILE A 109 -17.44 6.12 5.74
C ILE A 109 -17.07 5.34 4.48
N ILE A 110 -16.66 6.07 3.43
CA ILE A 110 -15.99 5.49 2.28
C ILE A 110 -14.68 6.23 2.08
N GLY A 111 -13.57 5.53 2.24
CA GLY A 111 -12.24 6.07 2.00
C GLY A 111 -11.53 5.31 0.88
N GLY A 112 -10.52 5.91 0.29
CA GLY A 112 -9.63 5.20 -0.60
C GLY A 112 -8.24 5.79 -0.57
N LYS A 113 -7.24 4.93 -0.75
CA LYS A 113 -5.84 5.32 -0.71
C LYS A 113 -5.02 4.47 -1.68
N SER A 114 -4.11 5.14 -2.36
CA SER A 114 -3.09 4.49 -3.16
C SER A 114 -1.98 3.98 -2.25
N ASP A 115 -1.85 2.66 -2.17
CA ASP A 115 -0.80 1.96 -1.47
C ASP A 115 0.29 1.50 -2.46
N SER A 116 1.56 1.58 -2.04
CA SER A 116 2.68 1.22 -2.89
C SER A 116 2.81 -0.29 -3.16
N SER A 117 2.22 -1.12 -2.31
CA SER A 117 2.33 -2.58 -2.34
C SER A 117 1.07 -3.20 -2.97
N PHE A 118 -0.10 -2.68 -2.59
CA PHE A 118 -1.39 -3.23 -2.98
C PHE A 118 -2.08 -2.45 -4.11
N GLY A 119 -1.53 -1.32 -4.54
CA GLY A 119 -2.19 -0.42 -5.47
C GLY A 119 -3.32 0.35 -4.77
N LYS A 120 -4.39 0.68 -5.50
CA LYS A 120 -5.51 1.44 -4.95
C LYS A 120 -6.38 0.54 -4.07
N VAL A 121 -6.56 0.96 -2.82
CA VAL A 121 -7.38 0.27 -1.81
C VAL A 121 -8.57 1.15 -1.48
N ILE A 122 -9.76 0.55 -1.39
CA ILE A 122 -10.98 1.19 -0.90
C ILE A 122 -11.35 0.63 0.47
N THR A 123 -11.82 1.51 1.34
CA THR A 123 -12.28 1.25 2.70
C THR A 123 -13.75 1.60 2.79
N PHE A 124 -14.55 0.73 3.41
CA PHE A 124 -15.96 0.96 3.71
C PHE A 124 -16.22 0.61 5.17
N GLY A 125 -17.02 1.40 5.88
CA GLY A 125 -17.31 1.12 7.28
C GLY A 125 -18.38 1.99 7.90
N LEU A 126 -18.58 1.77 9.20
CA LEU A 126 -19.41 2.65 10.02
C LEU A 126 -18.72 4.01 10.16
N GLY A 127 -19.46 5.08 9.88
CA GLY A 127 -18.98 6.47 9.85
C GLY A 127 -19.26 7.26 11.12
N GLY A 128 -18.95 8.55 11.07
CA GLY A 128 -19.24 9.49 12.15
C GLY A 128 -18.24 9.46 13.30
N LYS A 129 -18.63 10.07 14.43
CA LYS A 129 -17.73 10.28 15.58
C LYS A 129 -17.21 9.00 16.25
N LEU A 130 -17.84 7.86 16.00
CA LEU A 130 -17.53 6.58 16.65
C LEU A 130 -16.56 5.69 15.83
N VAL A 131 -16.16 6.11 14.62
CA VAL A 131 -15.25 5.36 13.73
C VAL A 131 -13.96 4.96 14.45
N GLU A 132 -13.30 5.91 15.11
CA GLU A 132 -12.00 5.69 15.78
C GLU A 132 -12.08 4.66 16.90
N LEU A 133 -13.25 4.56 17.55
CA LEU A 133 -13.48 3.68 18.68
C LEU A 133 -13.84 2.26 18.24
N LEU A 134 -14.67 2.12 17.20
CA LEU A 134 -15.22 0.81 16.81
C LEU A 134 -14.38 0.09 15.75
N LYS A 135 -13.66 0.83 14.90
CA LYS A 135 -12.83 0.30 13.80
C LYS A 135 -13.55 -0.77 12.97
N ASP A 136 -14.84 -0.57 12.74
CA ASP A 136 -15.69 -1.49 11.98
C ASP A 136 -15.62 -1.17 10.49
N ILE A 137 -14.60 -1.73 9.84
CA ILE A 137 -14.26 -1.45 8.45
C ILE A 137 -14.02 -2.74 7.65
N ALA A 138 -14.27 -2.67 6.36
CA ALA A 138 -13.89 -3.64 5.35
C ALA A 138 -12.97 -2.97 4.31
N LEU A 139 -12.02 -3.72 3.76
CA LEU A 139 -11.03 -3.24 2.79
C LEU A 139 -11.07 -4.10 1.52
N ARG A 140 -10.90 -3.48 0.35
CA ARG A 140 -10.70 -4.18 -0.93
C ARG A 140 -9.66 -3.46 -1.79
N VAL A 141 -8.92 -4.22 -2.59
CA VAL A 141 -8.09 -3.68 -3.67
C VAL A 141 -8.98 -3.47 -4.89
N ILE A 142 -8.92 -2.31 -5.54
CA ILE A 142 -9.70 -2.03 -6.76
C ILE A 142 -8.89 -2.40 -8.02
N PRO A 143 -9.53 -2.84 -9.12
CA PRO A 143 -10.98 -2.82 -9.38
C PRO A 143 -11.75 -3.90 -8.58
N ILE A 144 -12.97 -3.55 -8.17
CA ILE A 144 -13.93 -4.48 -7.52
C ILE A 144 -15.20 -4.58 -8.34
N ASP A 145 -15.82 -5.76 -8.34
CA ASP A 145 -17.11 -5.99 -8.99
C ASP A 145 -18.28 -5.85 -8.00
N THR A 146 -19.50 -5.92 -8.53
CA THR A 146 -20.73 -5.75 -7.74
C THR A 146 -20.90 -6.82 -6.64
N ASP A 147 -20.41 -8.04 -6.85
CA ASP A 147 -20.51 -9.11 -5.86
C ASP A 147 -19.57 -8.85 -4.68
N GLU A 148 -18.32 -8.43 -4.97
CA GLU A 148 -17.35 -8.01 -3.96
C GLU A 148 -17.83 -6.78 -3.17
N ILE A 149 -18.48 -5.80 -3.82
CA ILE A 149 -19.11 -4.67 -3.14
C ILE A 149 -20.18 -5.17 -2.16
N GLY A 150 -21.04 -6.09 -2.59
CA GLY A 150 -22.07 -6.68 -1.73
C GLY A 150 -21.48 -7.41 -0.52
N LYS A 151 -20.38 -8.16 -0.70
CA LYS A 151 -19.66 -8.79 0.41
C LYS A 151 -19.04 -7.76 1.36
N MET A 152 -18.42 -6.73 0.81
CA MET A 152 -17.80 -5.64 1.58
C MET A 152 -18.82 -4.93 2.48
N ILE A 153 -20.04 -4.68 1.98
CA ILE A 153 -21.13 -4.08 2.77
C ILE A 153 -21.58 -5.00 3.90
N ARG A 154 -21.64 -6.31 3.66
CA ARG A 154 -22.15 -7.30 4.62
C ARG A 154 -21.13 -7.74 5.66
N GLU A 155 -19.85 -7.44 5.42
CA GLU A 155 -18.71 -7.82 6.28
C GLU A 155 -18.64 -6.99 7.56
N ILE A 156 -19.09 -5.73 7.53
CA ILE A 156 -19.04 -4.86 8.70
C ILE A 156 -20.06 -5.30 9.76
N LYS A 157 -19.70 -5.17 11.04
CA LYS A 157 -20.56 -5.53 12.18
C LYS A 157 -21.84 -4.70 12.20
N ALA A 158 -21.76 -3.44 11.74
CA ALA A 158 -22.88 -2.52 11.63
C ALA A 158 -23.86 -2.85 10.49
N TYR A 159 -23.64 -3.91 9.71
CA TYR A 159 -24.54 -4.30 8.62
C TYR A 159 -25.98 -4.54 9.09
N SER A 160 -26.19 -4.95 10.35
CA SER A 160 -27.54 -5.05 10.93
C SER A 160 -28.32 -3.73 10.93
N LEU A 161 -27.63 -2.58 10.97
CA LEU A 161 -28.25 -1.26 10.88
C LEU A 161 -28.64 -0.91 9.43
N ILE A 162 -27.94 -1.46 8.44
CA ILE A 162 -28.27 -1.32 7.01
C ILE A 162 -29.46 -2.23 6.67
N LYS A 163 -29.41 -3.49 7.09
CA LYS A 163 -30.47 -4.48 6.88
C LYS A 163 -31.78 -4.16 7.63
N GLY A 164 -31.71 -3.27 8.62
CA GLY A 164 -32.80 -2.96 9.54
C GLY A 164 -32.75 -3.85 10.79
N TYR A 165 -33.09 -3.26 11.93
CA TYR A 165 -33.06 -3.91 13.24
C TYR A 165 -34.26 -3.49 14.09
N ARG A 166 -35.03 -4.48 14.57
CA ARG A 166 -36.28 -4.29 15.33
C ARG A 166 -37.27 -3.40 14.58
N ASP A 167 -37.54 -2.21 15.11
CA ASP A 167 -38.51 -1.25 14.58
C ASP A 167 -37.87 -0.30 13.54
N GLU A 168 -36.56 -0.42 13.29
CA GLU A 168 -35.89 0.37 12.25
C GLU A 168 -35.97 -0.33 10.89
N PRO A 169 -36.55 0.32 9.86
CA PRO A 169 -36.64 -0.23 8.52
C PRO A 169 -35.25 -0.33 7.85
N PRO A 170 -35.11 -1.24 6.86
CA PRO A 170 -33.90 -1.35 6.07
C PRO A 170 -33.55 -0.04 5.37
N LYS A 171 -32.25 0.17 5.20
CA LYS A 171 -31.69 1.28 4.42
C LYS A 171 -31.44 0.85 2.97
N ASP A 172 -31.18 1.81 2.09
CA ASP A 172 -30.99 1.59 0.66
C ASP A 172 -29.64 0.95 0.32
N GLU A 173 -29.51 -0.36 0.57
CA GLU A 173 -28.30 -1.13 0.26
C GLU A 173 -27.94 -1.10 -1.23
N GLU A 174 -28.94 -1.10 -2.12
CA GLU A 174 -28.71 -1.06 -3.56
C GLU A 174 -28.16 0.31 -4.00
N GLY A 175 -28.72 1.40 -3.48
CA GLY A 175 -28.20 2.75 -3.68
C GLY A 175 -26.78 2.92 -3.13
N LEU A 176 -26.50 2.35 -1.95
CA LEU A 176 -25.16 2.33 -1.38
C LEU A 176 -24.15 1.59 -2.28
N ALA A 177 -24.51 0.41 -2.78
CA ALA A 177 -23.64 -0.38 -3.66
C ALA A 177 -23.27 0.40 -4.93
N LYS A 178 -24.23 1.10 -5.54
CA LYS A 178 -23.99 1.97 -6.72
C LYS A 178 -23.06 3.14 -6.42
N ILE A 179 -23.13 3.70 -5.21
CA ILE A 179 -22.22 4.76 -4.76
C ILE A 179 -20.80 4.21 -4.60
N ILE A 180 -20.64 3.05 -3.93
CA ILE A 180 -19.33 2.39 -3.77
C ILE A 180 -18.73 2.04 -5.14
N GLU A 181 -19.53 1.54 -6.08
CA GLU A 181 -19.09 1.29 -7.45
C GLU A 181 -18.62 2.58 -8.14
N SER A 182 -19.42 3.65 -8.04
CA SER A 182 -19.13 4.93 -8.68
C SER A 182 -17.87 5.59 -8.13
N ILE A 183 -17.66 5.57 -6.81
CA ILE A 183 -16.47 6.13 -6.17
C ILE A 183 -15.23 5.25 -6.40
N SER A 184 -15.40 3.91 -6.48
CA SER A 184 -14.32 3.01 -6.90
C SER A 184 -13.87 3.32 -8.33
N ARG A 185 -14.80 3.53 -9.25
CA ARG A 185 -14.50 3.92 -10.63
C ARG A 185 -13.83 5.29 -10.70
N LEU A 186 -14.37 6.29 -9.98
CA LEU A 186 -13.74 7.61 -9.83
C LEU A 186 -12.30 7.47 -9.37
N PHE A 187 -12.07 6.70 -8.31
CA PHE A 187 -10.74 6.54 -7.77
C PHE A 187 -9.82 5.81 -8.76
N TYR A 188 -10.30 4.75 -9.40
CA TYR A 188 -9.54 3.98 -10.38
C TYR A 188 -9.11 4.85 -11.59
N GLU A 189 -10.05 5.57 -12.20
CA GLU A 189 -9.85 6.33 -13.45
C GLU A 189 -8.99 7.58 -13.28
N ASN A 190 -8.83 8.10 -12.05
CA ASN A 190 -8.05 9.30 -11.76
C ASN A 190 -6.68 8.94 -11.17
N SER A 191 -5.66 8.84 -12.02
CA SER A 191 -4.26 8.57 -11.61
C SER A 191 -3.65 9.62 -10.68
N ASN A 192 -4.14 10.86 -10.73
CA ASN A 192 -3.64 11.92 -9.88
C ASN A 192 -4.28 11.88 -8.49
N LEU A 193 -5.39 11.17 -8.30
CA LEU A 193 -6.06 11.04 -7.01
C LEU A 193 -5.33 9.97 -6.20
N ILE A 194 -4.73 10.36 -5.08
CA ILE A 194 -3.93 9.50 -4.21
C ILE A 194 -4.76 9.02 -3.00
N GLU A 195 -5.62 9.89 -2.49
CA GLU A 195 -6.40 9.60 -1.30
C GLU A 195 -7.73 10.33 -1.38
N PHE A 196 -8.79 9.67 -0.94
CA PHE A 196 -10.07 10.33 -0.69
C PHE A 196 -10.71 9.79 0.59
N ASP A 197 -11.56 10.60 1.19
CA ASP A 197 -12.35 10.27 2.36
C ASP A 197 -13.72 10.94 2.23
N ILE A 198 -14.78 10.15 2.34
CA ILE A 198 -16.18 10.61 2.42
C ILE A 198 -16.65 10.23 3.81
N ASN A 199 -16.73 11.22 4.70
CA ASN A 199 -17.07 10.99 6.09
C ASN A 199 -17.77 12.21 6.74
N PRO A 200 -19.11 12.17 6.92
CA PRO A 200 -19.98 11.03 6.68
C PRO A 200 -20.56 10.96 5.25
N LEU A 201 -20.80 9.74 4.79
CA LEU A 201 -21.88 9.41 3.86
C LEU A 201 -23.13 9.07 4.68
N ILE A 202 -24.19 9.86 4.58
CA ILE A 202 -25.44 9.60 5.29
C ILE A 202 -26.33 8.70 4.44
N LEU A 203 -26.65 7.51 4.94
CA LEU A 203 -27.53 6.54 4.28
C LEU A 203 -28.96 6.60 4.85
N TYR A 204 -29.94 6.60 3.95
CA TYR A 204 -31.37 6.67 4.27
C TYR A 204 -32.10 5.38 3.86
N GLU A 205 -33.41 5.31 4.13
CA GLU A 205 -34.29 4.26 3.57
C GLU A 205 -34.32 4.29 2.04
N LYS A 206 -34.08 5.47 1.44
CA LYS A 206 -33.97 5.67 -0.01
C LYS A 206 -32.86 6.67 -0.29
N GLY A 207 -31.81 6.22 -0.96
CA GLY A 207 -30.64 7.01 -1.30
C GLY A 207 -29.67 7.27 -0.15
N ALA A 208 -28.60 7.99 -0.47
CA ALA A 208 -27.58 8.45 0.46
C ALA A 208 -27.04 9.82 0.01
N CYS A 209 -26.28 10.50 0.87
CA CYS A 209 -25.67 11.79 0.56
C CYS A 209 -24.29 11.91 1.22
N ALA A 210 -23.28 12.31 0.43
CA ALA A 210 -21.93 12.58 0.91
C ALA A 210 -21.85 14.03 1.41
N VAL A 211 -21.79 14.23 2.74
CA VAL A 211 -21.93 15.57 3.36
C VAL A 211 -20.61 16.18 3.83
N ASP A 212 -19.52 15.42 3.77
CA ASP A 212 -18.17 15.94 3.96
C ASP A 212 -17.21 15.05 3.16
N THR A 213 -16.28 15.70 2.47
CA THR A 213 -15.38 15.04 1.55
C THR A 213 -14.00 15.66 1.60
N ARG A 214 -13.00 14.80 1.49
CA ARG A 214 -11.59 15.17 1.39
C ARG A 214 -10.96 14.41 0.26
N PHE A 215 -10.33 15.12 -0.67
CA PHE A 215 -9.59 14.53 -1.79
C PHE A 215 -8.18 15.09 -1.81
N ILE A 216 -7.19 14.21 -1.97
CA ILE A 216 -5.78 14.57 -2.09
C ILE A 216 -5.29 14.13 -3.47
N VAL A 217 -4.91 15.11 -4.28
CA VAL A 217 -4.34 14.88 -5.61
C VAL A 217 -2.85 15.16 -5.63
N SER A 218 -2.13 14.59 -6.59
CA SER A 218 -0.73 14.94 -6.87
C SER A 218 -0.55 15.48 -8.28
N ASP A 219 0.42 16.38 -8.40
CA ASP A 219 0.82 17.00 -9.66
C ASP A 219 1.53 16.04 -10.61
N GLN A 220 1.97 14.88 -10.10
CA GLN A 220 2.41 13.76 -10.92
C GLN A 220 1.35 12.68 -10.88
N PRO A 221 0.84 12.20 -12.03
CA PRO A 221 0.03 11.01 -12.05
C PRO A 221 0.78 9.90 -11.35
N GLU A 222 0.10 9.20 -10.44
CA GLU A 222 0.55 7.86 -10.13
C GLU A 222 0.55 7.08 -11.44
N ASP A 223 1.70 6.52 -11.73
CA ASP A 223 1.91 5.69 -12.89
C ASP A 223 0.87 4.58 -12.87
N ARG A 224 -0.14 4.67 -13.75
CA ARG A 224 -1.24 3.68 -13.85
C ARG A 224 -0.66 2.29 -14.11
N ASP A 225 0.50 2.26 -14.77
CA ASP A 225 1.30 1.10 -15.12
C ASP A 225 2.44 0.83 -14.10
N ARG A 226 2.32 1.34 -12.87
CA ARG A 226 3.01 0.74 -11.71
C ARG A 226 2.26 -0.42 -11.09
N GLU A 227 1.19 -0.91 -11.73
CA GLU A 227 1.22 -2.33 -12.02
C GLU A 227 2.50 -2.55 -12.81
N LYS A 228 3.64 -2.84 -12.14
CA LYS A 228 4.74 -3.51 -12.85
C LYS A 228 4.05 -4.68 -13.51
N THR A 229 3.75 -4.60 -14.81
CA THR A 229 3.29 -5.77 -15.55
C THR A 229 4.35 -6.78 -15.19
N PRO A 230 4.02 -7.85 -14.42
CA PRO A 230 5.05 -8.67 -13.82
C PRO A 230 5.98 -9.02 -14.95
N ARG A 231 7.27 -8.64 -14.85
CA ARG A 231 8.15 -8.80 -16.00
C ARG A 231 8.09 -10.27 -16.32
N LYS A 232 7.43 -10.61 -17.44
CA LYS A 232 7.19 -12.01 -17.77
C LYS A 232 8.57 -12.61 -17.93
N PHE A 233 8.89 -13.59 -17.09
CA PHE A 233 10.12 -14.33 -17.21
C PHE A 233 10.14 -14.89 -18.63
N SER A 234 11.19 -14.66 -19.40
CA SER A 234 11.31 -15.16 -20.77
C SER A 234 11.57 -16.68 -20.84
N GLY A 235 11.12 -17.42 -19.82
CA GLY A 235 11.28 -18.84 -19.58
C GLY A 235 10.55 -19.27 -18.28
N GLU A 236 10.76 -20.50 -17.82
CA GLU A 236 10.26 -20.93 -16.51
C GLU A 236 11.16 -20.36 -15.39
N MET A 237 10.59 -19.56 -14.48
CA MET A 237 11.31 -19.12 -13.28
C MET A 237 11.47 -20.32 -12.34
N THR A 238 12.71 -20.81 -12.20
CA THR A 238 13.05 -21.84 -11.22
C THR A 238 13.88 -21.24 -10.09
N LEU A 239 13.40 -21.42 -8.85
CA LEU A 239 14.18 -21.11 -7.66
C LEU A 239 15.13 -22.27 -7.27
N TYR A 240 15.27 -23.31 -8.10
CA TYR A 240 16.15 -24.45 -7.82
C TYR A 240 17.48 -24.34 -8.60
N PRO A 241 18.44 -23.50 -8.16
CA PRO A 241 19.73 -23.39 -8.81
C PRO A 241 20.57 -24.66 -8.59
N GLU A 242 21.45 -24.95 -9.54
CA GLU A 242 22.51 -25.96 -9.40
C GLU A 242 23.82 -25.36 -8.87
N SER A 243 23.97 -24.03 -8.97
CA SER A 243 25.12 -23.30 -8.48
C SER A 243 24.76 -21.93 -7.90
N ILE A 244 25.41 -21.58 -6.79
CA ILE A 244 25.15 -20.35 -6.03
C ILE A 244 26.46 -19.60 -5.78
N ALA A 245 26.52 -18.32 -6.15
CA ALA A 245 27.61 -17.44 -5.74
C ALA A 245 27.19 -16.56 -4.56
N VAL A 246 28.10 -16.33 -3.60
CA VAL A 246 27.84 -15.47 -2.43
C VAL A 246 28.81 -14.30 -2.44
N VAL A 247 28.31 -13.12 -2.84
CA VAL A 247 29.07 -11.87 -2.81
C VAL A 247 28.93 -11.22 -1.44
N GLY A 248 30.06 -10.88 -0.82
CA GLY A 248 30.11 -10.48 0.59
C GLY A 248 30.40 -11.65 1.54
N ALA A 249 30.81 -12.81 1.00
CA ALA A 249 31.31 -13.94 1.78
C ALA A 249 32.39 -13.48 2.77
N SER A 250 32.34 -13.99 4.00
CA SER A 250 33.19 -13.52 5.09
C SER A 250 33.65 -14.70 5.94
N SER A 251 34.86 -14.61 6.52
CA SER A 251 35.35 -15.53 7.55
C SER A 251 34.97 -15.11 8.97
N ASN A 252 34.42 -13.90 9.14
CA ASN A 252 33.96 -13.38 10.44
C ASN A 252 32.55 -13.90 10.75
N PRO A 253 32.35 -14.67 11.83
CA PRO A 253 31.05 -15.24 12.22
C PRO A 253 29.92 -14.23 12.42
N ASN A 254 30.24 -12.98 12.75
CA ASN A 254 29.25 -11.93 13.03
C ASN A 254 28.71 -11.26 11.76
N LYS A 255 29.20 -11.62 10.56
CA LYS A 255 28.74 -11.01 9.31
C LYS A 255 27.67 -11.88 8.64
N VAL A 256 26.65 -11.23 8.08
CA VAL A 256 25.58 -11.87 7.28
C VAL A 256 26.15 -12.81 6.22
N GLY A 257 27.15 -12.36 5.45
CA GLY A 257 27.76 -13.19 4.41
C GLY A 257 28.51 -14.44 4.92
N TYR A 258 28.91 -14.48 6.20
CA TYR A 258 29.38 -15.73 6.82
C TYR A 258 28.22 -16.67 7.09
N ALA A 259 27.13 -16.17 7.69
CA ALA A 259 25.96 -16.97 8.04
C ALA A 259 25.35 -17.64 6.80
N VAL A 260 25.14 -16.86 5.73
CA VAL A 260 24.66 -17.36 4.43
C VAL A 260 25.57 -18.45 3.89
N LEU A 261 26.89 -18.20 3.86
CA LEU A 261 27.84 -19.17 3.31
C LEU A 261 27.87 -20.47 4.12
N ARG A 262 27.86 -20.38 5.46
CA ARG A 262 27.79 -21.53 6.36
C ARG A 262 26.53 -22.36 6.09
N ASN A 263 25.38 -21.71 5.93
CA ASN A 263 24.10 -22.38 5.69
C ASN A 263 24.12 -23.17 4.36
N LEU A 264 24.75 -22.60 3.34
CA LEU A 264 24.91 -23.22 2.03
C LEU A 264 25.94 -24.36 1.98
N LEU A 265 26.69 -24.65 3.04
CA LEU A 265 27.58 -25.83 3.07
C LEU A 265 26.81 -27.17 2.97
N SER A 266 25.52 -27.16 3.30
CA SER A 266 24.63 -28.33 3.19
C SER A 266 24.03 -28.53 1.80
N PHE A 267 24.16 -27.52 0.93
CA PHE A 267 23.65 -27.55 -0.44
C PHE A 267 24.49 -28.52 -1.29
N PRO A 268 23.87 -29.50 -1.97
CA PRO A 268 24.61 -30.49 -2.76
C PRO A 268 25.22 -29.95 -4.06
N GLY A 269 24.82 -28.75 -4.51
CA GLY A 269 25.36 -28.12 -5.70
C GLY A 269 26.64 -27.34 -5.45
N LYS A 270 27.04 -26.51 -6.42
CA LYS A 270 28.30 -25.75 -6.34
C LYS A 270 28.10 -24.42 -5.63
N VAL A 271 28.97 -24.09 -4.66
CA VAL A 271 28.96 -22.81 -3.95
C VAL A 271 30.25 -22.04 -4.24
N TYR A 272 30.12 -20.78 -4.67
CA TYR A 272 31.24 -19.89 -5.00
C TYR A 272 31.26 -18.66 -4.08
N PRO A 273 32.07 -18.67 -3.00
CA PRO A 273 32.31 -17.49 -2.20
C PRO A 273 33.05 -16.41 -3.01
N VAL A 274 32.58 -15.16 -2.95
CA VAL A 274 33.25 -14.02 -3.60
C VAL A 274 33.70 -12.99 -2.56
N ASN A 275 35.01 -12.82 -2.45
CA ASN A 275 35.66 -11.84 -1.59
C ASN A 275 37.07 -11.48 -2.13
N PRO A 276 37.40 -10.20 -2.34
CA PRO A 276 38.68 -9.79 -2.91
C PRO A 276 39.90 -10.03 -2.01
N ASN A 277 39.70 -10.21 -0.70
CA ASN A 277 40.77 -10.18 0.31
C ASN A 277 41.10 -11.56 0.91
N ARG A 278 40.46 -12.63 0.44
CA ARG A 278 40.60 -13.98 0.99
C ARG A 278 40.74 -14.99 -0.14
N LYS A 279 41.49 -16.06 0.13
CA LYS A 279 41.68 -17.18 -0.82
C LYS A 279 40.84 -18.40 -0.44
N GLU A 280 40.48 -18.54 0.83
CA GLU A 280 39.69 -19.64 1.36
C GLU A 280 38.79 -19.15 2.51
N ILE A 281 37.54 -19.60 2.55
CA ILE A 281 36.58 -19.36 3.64
C ILE A 281 35.79 -20.65 3.84
N LEU A 282 35.70 -21.14 5.09
CA LEU A 282 34.94 -22.36 5.46
C LEU A 282 35.33 -23.60 4.62
N GLY A 283 36.61 -23.73 4.25
CA GLY A 283 37.11 -24.84 3.43
C GLY A 283 36.82 -24.71 1.93
N LEU A 284 36.20 -23.63 1.48
CA LEU A 284 35.87 -23.39 0.08
C LEU A 284 36.84 -22.40 -0.57
N PRO A 285 37.26 -22.63 -1.83
CA PRO A 285 38.05 -21.67 -2.59
C PRO A 285 37.26 -20.39 -2.85
N VAL A 286 37.89 -19.24 -2.63
CA VAL A 286 37.25 -17.91 -2.74
C VAL A 286 37.73 -17.21 -4.01
N TYR A 287 36.78 -16.55 -4.68
CA TYR A 287 37.00 -15.83 -5.92
C TYR A 287 37.06 -14.32 -5.66
N PRO A 288 38.02 -13.56 -6.24
CA PRO A 288 38.12 -12.12 -6.02
C PRO A 288 36.98 -11.31 -6.65
N SER A 289 36.33 -11.85 -7.70
CA SER A 289 35.19 -11.21 -8.38
C SER A 289 34.29 -12.25 -9.06
N LEU A 290 33.07 -11.86 -9.44
CA LEU A 290 32.15 -12.74 -10.18
C LEU A 290 32.73 -13.21 -11.52
N ALA A 291 33.50 -12.35 -12.19
CA ALA A 291 34.14 -12.68 -13.47
C ALA A 291 35.21 -13.78 -13.34
N SER A 292 35.84 -13.90 -12.17
CA SER A 292 36.87 -14.91 -11.93
C SER A 292 36.33 -16.32 -11.67
N ILE A 293 35.02 -16.47 -11.50
CA ILE A 293 34.38 -17.79 -11.38
C ILE A 293 34.39 -18.46 -12.77
N PRO A 294 35.02 -19.63 -12.93
CA PRO A 294 35.15 -20.28 -14.24
C PRO A 294 33.80 -20.81 -14.75
N ASP A 295 32.98 -21.31 -13.84
CA ASP A 295 31.69 -21.95 -14.14
C ASP A 295 30.55 -20.93 -14.34
N LYS A 296 29.40 -21.43 -14.80
CA LYS A 296 28.14 -20.68 -14.81
C LYS A 296 27.55 -20.63 -13.40
N VAL A 297 27.00 -19.47 -13.04
CA VAL A 297 26.33 -19.22 -11.76
C VAL A 297 24.84 -19.08 -12.02
N ALA A 298 24.02 -19.96 -11.42
CA ALA A 298 22.57 -19.94 -11.59
C ALA A 298 21.87 -18.93 -10.66
N LEU A 299 22.35 -18.81 -9.41
CA LEU A 299 21.83 -17.86 -8.43
C LEU A 299 22.96 -17.05 -7.79
N LEU A 300 22.75 -15.75 -7.64
CA LEU A 300 23.62 -14.87 -6.87
C LEU A 300 22.95 -14.53 -5.53
N VAL A 301 23.71 -14.56 -4.42
CA VAL A 301 23.31 -13.99 -3.14
C VAL A 301 24.24 -12.82 -2.80
N VAL A 302 23.66 -11.65 -2.51
CA VAL A 302 24.38 -10.41 -2.27
C VAL A 302 24.20 -9.99 -0.81
N ALA A 303 25.31 -9.92 -0.08
CA ALA A 303 25.38 -9.52 1.33
C ALA A 303 26.48 -8.47 1.55
N VAL A 304 26.43 -7.38 0.79
CA VAL A 304 27.35 -6.21 0.87
C VAL A 304 26.57 -4.92 1.15
N PRO A 305 27.19 -3.83 1.63
CA PRO A 305 26.49 -2.55 1.81
C PRO A 305 25.71 -2.10 0.56
N ALA A 306 24.54 -1.48 0.76
CA ALA A 306 23.60 -1.14 -0.32
C ALA A 306 24.25 -0.33 -1.45
N GLU A 307 25.18 0.57 -1.11
CA GLU A 307 25.86 1.47 -2.04
C GLU A 307 26.66 0.71 -3.11
N ILE A 308 27.11 -0.51 -2.78
CA ILE A 308 27.93 -1.37 -3.65
C ILE A 308 27.04 -2.30 -4.49
N VAL A 309 25.79 -2.55 -4.07
CA VAL A 309 24.90 -3.52 -4.72
C VAL A 309 24.66 -3.24 -6.20
N PRO A 310 24.41 -2.00 -6.67
CA PRO A 310 24.24 -1.73 -8.10
C PRO A 310 25.43 -2.19 -8.96
N ASP A 311 26.66 -2.01 -8.46
CA ASP A 311 27.87 -2.43 -9.17
C ASP A 311 28.02 -3.97 -9.19
N ILE A 312 27.57 -4.65 -8.12
CA ILE A 312 27.51 -6.12 -8.09
C ILE A 312 26.46 -6.64 -9.07
N VAL A 313 25.30 -6.00 -9.18
CA VAL A 313 24.25 -6.36 -10.13
C VAL A 313 24.73 -6.16 -11.58
N ASP A 314 25.49 -5.11 -11.87
CA ASP A 314 26.12 -4.92 -13.20
C ASP A 314 27.13 -6.04 -13.52
N GLN A 315 27.97 -6.42 -12.56
CA GLN A 315 28.90 -7.56 -12.71
C GLN A 315 28.16 -8.88 -12.91
N ALA A 316 27.05 -9.10 -12.20
CA ALA A 316 26.21 -10.28 -12.33
C ALA A 316 25.60 -10.37 -13.74
N GLY A 317 25.09 -9.25 -14.24
CA GLY A 317 24.58 -9.14 -15.61
C GLY A 317 25.64 -9.45 -16.67
N LYS A 318 26.86 -8.93 -16.52
CA LYS A 318 28.01 -9.23 -17.40
C LYS A 318 28.43 -10.71 -17.37
N LYS A 319 28.21 -11.41 -16.25
CA LYS A 319 28.46 -12.85 -16.08
C LYS A 319 27.26 -13.72 -16.52
N ASP A 320 26.22 -13.09 -17.08
CA ASP A 320 24.98 -13.73 -17.55
C ASP A 320 24.18 -14.44 -16.44
N ILE A 321 24.25 -13.92 -15.20
CA ILE A 321 23.45 -14.40 -14.09
C ILE A 321 22.03 -13.85 -14.23
N LYS A 322 21.02 -14.73 -14.13
CA LYS A 322 19.61 -14.36 -14.36
C LYS A 322 18.81 -14.07 -13.10
N LEU A 323 19.30 -14.48 -11.92
CA LEU A 323 18.60 -14.31 -10.65
C LEU A 323 19.56 -13.91 -9.52
N ALA A 324 19.19 -12.89 -8.74
CA ALA A 324 19.92 -12.47 -7.55
C ALA A 324 19.00 -12.29 -6.34
N VAL A 325 19.43 -12.78 -5.18
CA VAL A 325 18.86 -12.48 -3.86
C VAL A 325 19.69 -11.37 -3.24
N VAL A 326 19.07 -10.22 -2.98
CA VAL A 326 19.73 -9.07 -2.35
C VAL A 326 19.27 -8.97 -0.90
N ILE A 327 20.14 -9.40 0.02
CA ILE A 327 19.82 -9.40 1.46
C ILE A 327 19.90 -7.98 2.05
N SER A 328 20.77 -7.14 1.49
CA SER A 328 21.14 -5.84 2.04
C SER A 328 19.96 -4.89 2.24
N ALA A 329 19.92 -4.26 3.41
CA ALA A 329 19.11 -3.09 3.72
C ALA A 329 19.86 -1.79 3.34
N GLY A 330 19.17 -0.66 3.35
CA GLY A 330 19.67 0.66 2.94
C GLY A 330 19.00 1.23 1.68
N PHE A 331 17.86 0.68 1.27
CA PHE A 331 17.15 1.05 0.03
C PHE A 331 15.94 1.92 0.35
N ARG A 332 14.82 1.77 -0.38
CA ARG A 332 13.65 2.66 -0.31
C ARG A 332 13.09 2.84 1.09
N GLU A 333 13.25 1.86 1.97
CA GLU A 333 12.87 1.92 3.38
C GLU A 333 13.60 3.00 4.19
N THR A 334 14.73 3.51 3.69
CA THR A 334 15.52 4.58 4.32
C THR A 334 15.23 5.99 3.79
N GLY A 335 14.24 6.12 2.88
CA GLY A 335 13.82 7.39 2.31
C GLY A 335 14.37 7.66 0.90
N GLU A 336 14.44 8.93 0.51
CA GLU A 336 14.65 9.34 -0.88
C GLU A 336 16.01 8.89 -1.46
N LYS A 337 17.09 8.97 -0.68
CA LYS A 337 18.42 8.50 -1.11
C LYS A 337 18.43 7.00 -1.41
N GLY A 338 17.84 6.21 -0.52
CA GLY A 338 17.75 4.76 -0.70
C GLY A 338 16.82 4.36 -1.85
N LYS A 339 15.77 5.16 -2.11
CA LYS A 339 14.93 4.99 -3.31
C LYS A 339 15.70 5.19 -4.61
N ILE A 340 16.53 6.24 -4.71
CA ILE A 340 17.38 6.48 -5.90
C ILE A 340 18.32 5.30 -6.14
N LEU A 341 18.89 4.75 -5.05
CA LEU A 341 19.78 3.61 -5.11
C LEU A 341 19.09 2.32 -5.58
N GLU A 342 17.86 2.09 -5.10
CA GLU A 342 17.03 0.96 -5.51
C GLU A 342 16.62 1.08 -6.98
N ASP A 343 16.16 2.27 -7.41
CA ASP A 343 15.76 2.53 -8.79
C ASP A 343 16.96 2.31 -9.75
N LYS A 344 18.18 2.76 -9.37
CA LYS A 344 19.42 2.48 -10.11
C LYS A 344 19.73 0.99 -10.20
N MET A 345 19.62 0.26 -9.08
CA MET A 345 19.84 -1.19 -9.06
C MET A 345 18.88 -1.91 -10.02
N ILE A 346 17.61 -1.52 -9.98
CA ILE A 346 16.57 -2.09 -10.84
C ILE A 346 16.83 -1.76 -12.31
N GLU A 347 17.19 -0.52 -12.66
CA GLU A 347 17.55 -0.12 -14.02
C GLU A 347 18.67 -1.01 -14.59
N ILE A 348 19.73 -1.22 -13.83
CA ILE A 348 20.85 -2.08 -14.23
C ILE A 348 20.37 -3.52 -14.45
N ALA A 349 19.57 -4.06 -13.53
CA ALA A 349 19.03 -5.41 -13.63
C ALA A 349 18.21 -5.60 -14.93
N GLN A 350 17.42 -4.60 -15.33
CA GLN A 350 16.62 -4.68 -16.56
C GLN A 350 17.50 -4.81 -17.81
N ARG A 351 18.61 -4.05 -17.88
CA ARG A 351 19.52 -4.05 -19.05
C ARG A 351 20.06 -5.45 -19.37
N TYR A 352 20.22 -6.30 -18.36
CA TYR A 352 20.77 -7.65 -18.52
C TYR A 352 19.72 -8.77 -18.42
N ASN A 353 18.43 -8.42 -18.29
CA ASN A 353 17.35 -9.36 -17.99
C ASN A 353 17.66 -10.21 -16.74
N LEU A 354 18.20 -9.57 -15.70
CA LEU A 354 18.46 -10.15 -14.38
C LEU A 354 17.26 -9.83 -13.48
N ARG A 355 16.77 -10.84 -12.75
CA ARG A 355 15.67 -10.69 -11.78
C ARG A 355 16.18 -10.61 -10.34
N ILE A 356 15.49 -9.84 -9.51
CA ILE A 356 15.89 -9.59 -8.11
C ILE A 356 14.83 -10.06 -7.11
N ILE A 357 15.25 -10.88 -6.15
CA ILE A 357 14.54 -11.16 -4.89
C ILE A 357 15.04 -10.17 -3.84
N GLY A 358 14.13 -9.48 -3.16
CA GLY A 358 14.43 -8.37 -2.25
C GLY A 358 14.37 -6.98 -2.93
N PRO A 359 15.22 -6.01 -2.55
CA PRO A 359 16.26 -6.07 -1.53
C PRO A 359 15.68 -6.10 -0.11
N ASN A 360 16.53 -5.97 0.91
CA ASN A 360 16.13 -5.96 2.32
C ASN A 360 15.25 -7.17 2.68
N CYS A 361 15.72 -8.36 2.31
CA CYS A 361 15.03 -9.62 2.57
C CYS A 361 15.90 -10.53 3.43
N LEU A 362 15.26 -11.50 4.09
CA LEU A 362 15.97 -12.58 4.76
C LEU A 362 16.66 -13.53 3.75
N GLY A 363 16.07 -13.69 2.56
CA GLY A 363 16.50 -14.62 1.50
C GLY A 363 15.47 -15.72 1.24
N ILE A 364 15.92 -16.88 0.77
CA ILE A 364 15.07 -18.04 0.47
C ILE A 364 15.59 -19.33 1.12
N MET A 365 14.67 -20.20 1.53
CA MET A 365 14.95 -21.58 1.94
C MET A 365 14.14 -22.55 1.09
N LEU A 366 14.79 -23.59 0.57
CA LEU A 366 14.18 -24.66 -0.22
C LEU A 366 14.61 -25.99 0.37
N PRO A 367 13.90 -26.48 1.41
CA PRO A 367 14.32 -27.63 2.21
C PRO A 367 14.59 -28.90 1.40
N HIS A 368 13.75 -29.20 0.40
CA HIS A 368 13.92 -30.38 -0.48
C HIS A 368 15.24 -30.37 -1.26
N LYS A 369 15.81 -29.19 -1.52
CA LYS A 369 17.13 -29.04 -2.16
C LYS A 369 18.25 -28.72 -1.19
N ARG A 370 17.97 -28.66 0.12
CA ARG A 370 18.90 -28.23 1.17
C ARG A 370 19.53 -26.87 0.86
N ILE A 371 18.74 -25.97 0.27
CA ILE A 371 19.15 -24.59 0.04
C ILE A 371 18.65 -23.78 1.22
N ASN A 372 19.58 -23.15 1.95
CA ASN A 372 19.28 -22.07 2.88
C ASN A 372 20.15 -20.88 2.49
N ALA A 373 19.61 -20.00 1.65
CA ALA A 373 20.26 -18.79 1.17
C ALA A 373 19.93 -17.57 2.07
N THR A 374 19.66 -17.83 3.35
CA THR A 374 19.37 -16.80 4.36
C THR A 374 20.51 -16.69 5.36
N PHE A 375 20.44 -15.70 6.25
CA PHE A 375 21.33 -15.60 7.41
C PHE A 375 20.75 -16.24 8.68
N ASP A 376 19.59 -16.90 8.61
CA ASP A 376 19.03 -17.68 9.71
C ASP A 376 19.72 -19.06 9.78
N PRO A 377 20.35 -19.45 10.91
CA PRO A 377 20.96 -20.76 11.06
C PRO A 377 19.99 -21.93 10.91
N ILE A 378 18.70 -21.73 11.18
CA ILE A 378 17.72 -22.80 11.23
C ILE A 378 17.10 -22.94 9.84
N SER A 379 16.93 -24.19 9.40
CA SER A 379 16.23 -24.52 8.17
C SER A 379 15.14 -25.53 8.49
N PRO A 380 13.91 -25.34 7.99
CA PRO A 380 12.81 -26.22 8.31
C PRO A 380 12.99 -27.60 7.66
N LYS A 381 12.23 -28.58 8.16
CA LYS A 381 12.14 -29.90 7.53
C LYS A 381 11.50 -29.77 6.13
N PRO A 382 11.85 -30.63 5.17
CA PRO A 382 11.12 -30.72 3.90
C PRO A 382 9.65 -31.11 4.11
N GLY A 383 8.75 -30.43 3.41
CA GLY A 383 7.32 -30.70 3.44
C GLY A 383 6.60 -30.10 2.24
N HIS A 384 5.30 -29.82 2.37
CA HIS A 384 4.43 -29.49 1.22
C HIS A 384 3.74 -28.12 1.31
N ILE A 385 4.10 -27.32 2.31
CA ILE A 385 3.56 -25.98 2.52
C ILE A 385 4.58 -24.98 2.01
N ALA A 386 4.21 -24.07 1.10
CA ALA A 386 5.02 -22.91 0.80
C ALA A 386 4.69 -21.80 1.80
N PHE A 387 5.68 -21.04 2.25
CA PHE A 387 5.45 -19.90 3.14
C PHE A 387 6.11 -18.66 2.55
N ILE A 388 5.29 -17.65 2.24
CA ILE A 388 5.73 -16.40 1.61
C ILE A 388 5.44 -15.26 2.58
N SER A 389 6.46 -14.50 2.94
CA SER A 389 6.28 -13.36 3.84
C SER A 389 7.22 -12.20 3.49
N GLN A 390 6.72 -10.98 3.64
CA GLN A 390 7.54 -9.79 3.51
C GLN A 390 8.55 -9.67 4.65
N SER A 391 8.12 -9.97 5.88
CA SER A 391 8.92 -9.77 7.09
C SER A 391 9.81 -10.97 7.36
N GLY A 392 11.12 -10.75 7.35
CA GLY A 392 12.10 -11.76 7.76
C GLY A 392 11.89 -12.26 9.20
N ALA A 393 11.48 -11.40 10.13
CA ALA A 393 11.26 -11.79 11.52
C ALA A 393 10.05 -12.73 11.69
N ILE A 394 9.01 -12.59 10.85
CA ILE A 394 7.89 -13.54 10.84
C ILE A 394 8.38 -14.88 10.30
N ILE A 395 9.21 -14.87 9.24
CA ILE A 395 9.80 -16.09 8.71
C ILE A 395 10.60 -16.84 9.76
N THR A 396 11.54 -16.18 10.45
CA THR A 396 12.35 -16.84 11.48
C THR A 396 11.47 -17.42 12.58
N THR A 397 10.45 -16.67 13.03
CA THR A 397 9.50 -17.13 14.06
C THR A 397 8.71 -18.37 13.61
N VAL A 398 8.20 -18.38 12.38
CA VAL A 398 7.42 -19.50 11.84
C VAL A 398 8.31 -20.72 11.59
N VAL A 399 9.53 -20.51 11.09
CA VAL A 399 10.51 -21.59 10.90
C VAL A 399 10.89 -22.21 12.24
N ASP A 400 11.20 -21.40 13.25
CA ASP A 400 11.53 -21.89 14.60
C ASP A 400 10.38 -22.70 15.21
N TRP A 401 9.15 -22.20 15.08
CA TRP A 401 7.94 -22.91 15.53
C TRP A 401 7.70 -24.22 14.78
N SER A 402 8.02 -24.27 13.48
CA SER A 402 7.75 -25.45 12.66
C SER A 402 8.57 -26.69 13.03
N ILE A 403 9.76 -26.50 13.63
CA ILE A 403 10.66 -27.60 13.98
C ILE A 403 10.05 -28.53 15.05
N PRO A 404 9.64 -28.05 16.24
CA PRO A 404 9.03 -28.90 17.27
C PRO A 404 7.65 -29.43 16.86
N GLU A 405 6.89 -28.68 16.07
CA GLU A 405 5.57 -29.10 15.58
C GLU A 405 5.65 -30.07 14.38
N GLU A 406 6.87 -30.39 13.94
CA GLU A 406 7.14 -31.26 12.78
C GLU A 406 6.46 -30.81 11.48
N VAL A 407 6.23 -29.51 11.35
CA VAL A 407 5.70 -28.90 10.12
C VAL A 407 6.86 -28.66 9.15
N GLY A 408 6.74 -29.21 7.95
CA GLY A 408 7.73 -29.05 6.88
C GLY A 408 7.26 -28.09 5.79
N PHE A 409 8.22 -27.42 5.15
CA PHE A 409 7.94 -26.48 4.05
C PHE A 409 8.51 -26.98 2.72
N SER A 410 7.82 -26.69 1.62
CA SER A 410 8.31 -26.88 0.25
C SER A 410 9.25 -25.73 -0.14
N ALA A 411 8.85 -24.51 0.21
CA ALA A 411 9.61 -23.28 0.02
C ALA A 411 9.31 -22.26 1.12
N VAL A 412 10.31 -21.51 1.55
CA VAL A 412 10.17 -20.36 2.44
C VAL A 412 10.81 -19.15 1.77
N ILE A 413 10.03 -18.13 1.46
CA ILE A 413 10.45 -17.01 0.63
C ILE A 413 10.25 -15.69 1.37
N SER A 414 11.35 -14.96 1.57
CA SER A 414 11.32 -13.58 2.06
C SER A 414 11.23 -12.60 0.90
N VAL A 415 10.11 -11.88 0.79
CA VAL A 415 9.86 -10.94 -0.32
C VAL A 415 10.74 -9.69 -0.21
N GLY A 416 10.95 -9.18 1.02
CA GLY A 416 11.65 -7.92 1.25
C GLY A 416 10.90 -6.71 0.68
N ASN A 417 11.64 -5.76 0.10
CA ASN A 417 11.07 -4.54 -0.49
C ASN A 417 10.29 -4.76 -1.80
N GLN A 418 10.33 -5.96 -2.38
CA GLN A 418 9.61 -6.26 -3.63
C GLN A 418 10.04 -5.36 -4.81
N ALA A 419 11.34 -5.04 -4.91
CA ALA A 419 11.82 -4.09 -5.91
C ALA A 419 11.78 -4.65 -7.34
N ASP A 420 11.76 -5.96 -7.52
CA ASP A 420 11.48 -6.61 -8.80
C ASP A 420 10.46 -7.73 -8.64
N LEU A 421 10.86 -8.87 -8.07
CA LEU A 421 9.98 -10.02 -7.83
C LEU A 421 9.10 -9.80 -6.60
N GLY A 422 7.84 -10.22 -6.69
CA GLY A 422 6.87 -10.08 -5.62
C GLY A 422 5.93 -11.25 -5.40
N PHE A 423 4.92 -11.02 -4.56
CA PHE A 423 3.99 -12.07 -4.14
C PHE A 423 3.39 -12.83 -5.33
N VAL A 424 3.00 -12.13 -6.39
CA VAL A 424 2.43 -12.77 -7.60
C VAL A 424 3.46 -13.71 -8.26
N ASP A 425 4.71 -13.28 -8.45
CA ASP A 425 5.75 -14.14 -9.04
C ASP A 425 6.01 -15.38 -8.17
N TYR A 426 6.00 -15.23 -6.84
CA TYR A 426 6.20 -16.34 -5.92
C TYR A 426 5.01 -17.28 -5.86
N LEU A 427 3.78 -16.77 -5.93
CA LEU A 427 2.56 -17.58 -6.05
C LEU A 427 2.56 -18.38 -7.34
N GLU A 428 2.94 -17.79 -8.47
CA GLU A 428 3.08 -18.51 -9.74
C GLU A 428 4.17 -19.60 -9.69
N PHE A 429 5.28 -19.33 -8.98
CA PHE A 429 6.33 -20.31 -8.75
C PHE A 429 5.82 -21.49 -7.91
N THR A 430 5.16 -21.20 -6.78
CA THR A 430 4.68 -22.22 -5.85
C THR A 430 3.49 -23.01 -6.40
N GLU A 431 2.66 -22.41 -7.25
CA GLU A 431 1.59 -23.11 -7.99
C GLU A 431 2.17 -24.18 -8.93
N LYS A 432 3.30 -23.89 -9.58
CA LYS A 432 3.97 -24.82 -10.52
C LYS A 432 4.90 -25.81 -9.83
N ASP A 433 5.27 -25.57 -8.58
CA ASP A 433 6.15 -26.44 -7.82
C ASP A 433 5.45 -27.75 -7.44
N LYS A 434 6.06 -28.87 -7.84
CA LYS A 434 5.51 -30.21 -7.58
C LYS A 434 5.49 -30.56 -6.09
N GLU A 435 6.41 -29.99 -5.31
CA GLU A 435 6.49 -30.23 -3.87
C GLU A 435 5.44 -29.45 -3.09
N THR A 436 4.92 -28.36 -3.64
CA THR A 436 3.92 -27.51 -2.98
C THR A 436 2.50 -28.10 -3.14
N LYS A 437 1.73 -28.09 -2.04
CA LYS A 437 0.33 -28.53 -1.94
C LYS A 437 -0.57 -27.50 -1.25
N ALA A 438 0.02 -26.59 -0.48
CA ALA A 438 -0.63 -25.45 0.14
C ALA A 438 0.36 -24.27 0.18
N ILE A 439 -0.14 -23.03 0.19
CA ILE A 439 0.63 -21.79 0.30
C ILE A 439 0.10 -20.98 1.47
#